data_AF-A0AAD8U441-F1
#
_entry.id   AF-A0AAD8U441-F1
#
_cell.length_a   1.000
_cell.length_b   1.000
_cell.length_c   1.000
_cell.angle_alpha   90.00
_cell.angle_beta   90.00
_cell.angle_gamma   90.00
#
_symmetry.space_group_name_H-M   'P 1'
#
loop_
_entity.id
_entity.type
_entity.pdbx_description
1 polymer ?
#
loop_
_entity_poly.entity_id
_entity_poly.type
_entity_poly.pdbx_seq_one_letter_code
_entity_poly.pdbx_strand_id
1 'polypeptide(L)'
;MATQRLTESAGFTYYPLNEDRNEIRVLNLQTIERPPLAKFRDEPPEWHGLVHCTIEHVSLDAHLPDYRAWSSQTPQLSRRNSDERWRRFSNEQYRSLSPTRVSSPFERPRAHHRYHRFSWGDYGALSYTWGDQTVRVPIIMNGQVVLVGQSLEAALRALSSDPEYIDGLKVWADAICINQRDLAERNRQVKRMRQIYGRALIVSIWLGDIPNDSISDMAQLHELIVKSKDKAAASEVLEVAMTDPEKKETIRRAIDVVVKKTYWSRIWVIQEKCLGPFNPSILFGTFRMGLVPFHNFLQGVTNIHGAVRAREKVWRILKLMELVTATQERVRRGRAQTNEERRQDQDDLGLLLMIGRMAGSLDLRDRLYGLMGMIPEYVAKLIEPDYTKKVEDVFSDFASALITGFESFDIVLTGTAESTLKLPSWVPDLTSPWDPYLCCCCCCCCCCI
;
A
#
# COMPACT_ATOMS: atom_id res chain seq x y z
N MET A 1 36.33 16.23 7.76
CA MET A 1 36.24 15.27 8.89
C MET A 1 34.83 15.15 9.50
N ALA A 2 33.92 16.13 9.36
CA ALA A 2 32.58 16.07 9.96
C ALA A 2 31.57 15.14 9.24
N THR A 3 31.61 15.06 7.89
CA THR A 3 30.73 14.17 7.09
C THR A 3 31.03 12.69 7.22
N GLN A 4 32.18 12.32 7.79
CA GLN A 4 32.65 10.94 7.88
C GLN A 4 32.10 10.17 9.09
N ARG A 5 31.49 10.86 10.08
CA ARG A 5 30.92 10.23 11.28
C ARG A 5 29.47 9.75 11.12
N LEU A 6 28.70 10.33 10.19
CA LEU A 6 27.30 9.93 9.96
C LEU A 6 27.15 8.67 9.10
N THR A 7 28.25 8.17 8.53
CA THR A 7 28.28 6.95 7.71
C THR A 7 28.43 5.66 8.52
N GLU A 8 28.76 5.77 9.82
CA GLU A 8 28.85 4.62 10.72
C GLU A 8 27.54 4.50 11.49
N SER A 9 26.70 3.53 11.13
CA SER A 9 25.54 3.20 11.97
C SER A 9 26.06 2.58 13.27
N ALA A 10 25.77 3.18 14.42
CA ALA A 10 25.71 2.41 15.66
C ALA A 10 24.66 1.31 15.41
N GLY A 11 25.03 0.03 15.53
CA GLY A 11 24.15 -1.08 15.18
C GLY A 11 22.84 -1.01 15.96
N PHE A 12 21.78 -0.51 15.31
CA PHE A 12 20.46 -0.49 15.92
C PHE A 12 20.03 -1.92 16.24
N THR A 13 19.75 -2.17 17.52
CA THR A 13 19.41 -3.51 17.98
C THR A 13 17.90 -3.65 18.07
N TYR A 14 17.36 -4.61 17.31
CA TYR A 14 15.95 -4.96 17.38
C TYR A 14 15.68 -5.83 18.60
N TYR A 15 14.67 -5.45 19.39
CA TYR A 15 14.07 -6.34 20.38
C TYR A 15 13.06 -7.27 19.70
N PRO A 16 13.03 -8.58 19.99
CA PRO A 16 12.07 -9.50 19.39
C PRO A 16 10.61 -9.07 19.62
N LEU A 17 9.74 -9.31 18.64
CA LEU A 17 8.30 -9.11 18.76
C LEU A 17 7.66 -10.29 19.49
N ASN A 18 6.70 -10.02 20.39
CA ASN A 18 5.89 -11.05 21.02
C ASN A 18 4.65 -11.38 20.16
N GLU A 19 4.62 -12.61 19.63
CA GLU A 19 3.55 -13.05 18.73
C GLU A 19 2.24 -13.37 19.43
N ASP A 20 2.31 -13.91 20.65
CA ASP A 20 1.14 -14.19 21.49
C ASP A 20 0.38 -12.90 21.85
N ARG A 21 1.09 -11.77 21.85
CA ARG A 21 0.53 -10.44 22.07
C ARG A 21 0.19 -9.70 20.78
N ASN A 22 0.36 -10.34 19.62
CA ASN A 22 0.12 -9.75 18.30
C ASN A 22 0.86 -8.42 18.13
N GLU A 23 2.12 -8.37 18.54
CA GLU A 23 2.93 -7.15 18.54
C GLU A 23 3.41 -6.77 17.13
N ILE A 24 3.52 -5.47 16.89
CA ILE A 24 4.20 -4.84 15.75
C ILE A 24 5.07 -3.71 16.25
N ARG A 25 6.01 -3.25 15.41
CA ARG A 25 6.74 -2.00 15.67
C ARG A 25 6.11 -0.85 14.91
N VAL A 26 6.01 0.31 15.53
CA VAL A 26 5.54 1.55 14.89
C VAL A 26 6.51 2.67 15.21
N LEU A 27 6.64 3.62 14.30
CA LEU A 27 7.49 4.79 14.42
C LEU A 27 6.65 5.98 14.88
N ASN A 28 7.15 6.72 15.85
CA ASN A 28 6.63 8.01 16.23
C ASN A 28 7.54 9.09 15.64
N LEU A 29 7.03 9.86 14.68
CA LEU A 29 7.81 10.92 14.04
C LEU A 29 7.85 12.14 14.96
N GLN A 30 9.05 12.66 15.20
CA GLN A 30 9.18 13.94 15.88
C GLN A 30 8.99 15.05 14.85
N THR A 31 8.19 16.06 15.21
CA THR A 31 7.92 17.18 14.34
C THR A 31 9.22 17.92 14.06
N ILE A 32 9.47 18.19 12.77
CA ILE A 32 10.48 19.18 12.38
C ILE A 32 9.86 20.56 12.61
N GLU A 33 9.45 20.87 13.84
CA GLU A 33 9.20 22.27 14.17
C GLU A 33 10.51 23.02 13.92
N ARG A 34 10.44 24.15 13.19
CA ARG A 34 11.50 25.15 13.31
C ARG A 34 11.73 25.35 14.81
N PRO A 35 12.90 25.01 15.33
CA PRO A 35 13.03 24.51 16.68
C PRO A 35 12.56 25.57 17.68
N PRO A 36 11.81 25.21 18.75
CA PRO A 36 12.15 25.84 20.01
C PRO A 36 13.56 25.34 20.31
N LEU A 37 14.54 26.25 20.21
CA LEU A 37 15.98 26.12 20.48
C LEU A 37 16.35 25.44 21.83
N ALA A 38 15.38 24.94 22.58
CA ALA A 38 15.52 24.37 23.92
C ALA A 38 15.75 22.85 23.95
N LYS A 39 15.24 22.06 22.97
CA LYS A 39 15.38 20.58 22.99
C LYS A 39 16.66 20.03 22.33
N PHE A 40 17.30 20.82 21.47
CA PHE A 40 18.47 20.39 20.68
C PHE A 40 19.81 20.93 21.20
N ARG A 41 19.86 21.57 22.37
CA ARG A 41 21.09 22.19 22.89
C ARG A 41 22.25 21.21 23.08
N ASP A 42 21.94 19.94 23.32
CA ASP A 42 22.92 18.87 23.55
C ASP A 42 23.11 17.96 22.32
N GLU A 43 22.41 18.22 21.21
CA GLU A 43 22.51 17.41 19.99
C GLU A 43 23.51 18.00 18.98
N PRO A 44 24.25 17.15 18.24
CA PRO A 44 25.18 17.63 17.23
C PRO A 44 24.47 18.48 16.15
N PRO A 45 25.07 19.62 15.71
CA PRO A 45 24.50 20.46 14.66
C PRO A 45 24.13 19.71 13.37
N GLU A 46 24.87 18.66 13.04
CA GLU A 46 24.64 17.81 11.87
C GLU A 46 23.32 17.01 11.92
N TRP A 47 22.67 16.87 13.08
CA TRP A 47 21.41 16.14 13.24
C TRP A 47 20.16 17.01 13.00
N HIS A 48 20.31 18.33 12.96
CA HIS A 48 19.19 19.28 12.94
C HIS A 48 18.35 19.27 11.64
N GLY A 49 18.84 18.62 10.58
CA GLY A 49 18.14 18.46 9.29
C GLY A 49 17.71 17.02 8.97
N LEU A 50 17.98 16.08 9.88
CA LEU A 50 17.64 14.67 9.71
C LEU A 50 16.22 14.39 10.18
N VAL A 51 15.63 13.31 9.69
CA VAL A 51 14.36 12.81 10.24
C VAL A 51 14.62 12.23 11.61
N HIS A 52 13.88 12.69 12.62
CA HIS A 52 13.90 12.18 13.98
C HIS A 52 12.67 11.32 14.25
N CYS A 53 12.88 10.12 14.79
CA CYS A 53 11.80 9.24 15.20
C CYS A 53 12.17 8.37 16.40
N THR A 54 11.15 7.83 17.05
CA THR A 54 11.30 6.73 17.99
C THR A 54 10.57 5.49 17.47
N ILE A 55 11.02 4.31 17.87
CA ILE A 55 10.36 3.04 17.54
C ILE A 55 9.79 2.40 18.79
N GLU A 56 8.53 2.00 18.72
CA GLU A 56 7.75 1.48 19.84
C GLU A 56 7.17 0.11 19.49
N HIS A 57 7.13 -0.80 20.47
CA HIS A 57 6.41 -2.07 20.36
C HIS A 57 4.97 -1.87 20.82
N VAL A 58 4.02 -2.24 19.97
CA VAL A 58 2.60 -2.07 20.24
C VAL A 58 1.82 -3.32 19.85
N SER A 59 0.75 -3.62 20.58
CA SER A 59 -0.13 -4.74 20.25
C SER A 59 -1.28 -4.29 19.37
N LEU A 60 -1.53 -5.03 18.29
CA LEU A 60 -2.70 -4.82 17.44
C LEU A 60 -4.02 -5.25 18.10
N ASP A 61 -4.01 -5.86 19.28
CA ASP A 61 -5.21 -6.25 20.02
C ASP A 61 -5.51 -5.34 21.22
N ALA A 62 -4.63 -4.37 21.50
CA ALA A 62 -4.74 -3.40 22.59
C ALA A 62 -5.75 -2.27 22.28
N HIS A 63 -6.96 -2.64 21.87
CA HIS A 63 -8.07 -1.73 21.59
C HIS A 63 -8.54 -0.97 22.83
N LEU A 64 -8.97 0.29 22.64
CA LEU A 64 -9.63 1.07 23.69
C LEU A 64 -10.96 0.43 24.12
N PRO A 65 -11.35 0.53 25.41
CA PRO A 65 -12.63 -0.02 25.90
C PRO A 65 -13.84 0.45 25.09
N ASP A 66 -13.89 1.74 24.76
CA ASP A 66 -14.99 2.33 23.99
C ASP A 66 -15.08 1.74 22.58
N TYR A 67 -13.93 1.52 21.92
CA TYR A 67 -13.89 0.88 20.61
C TYR A 67 -14.38 -0.57 20.69
N ARG A 68 -13.99 -1.31 21.73
CA ARG A 68 -14.46 -2.70 21.94
C ARG A 68 -15.97 -2.74 22.16
N ALA A 69 -16.51 -1.84 22.99
CA ALA A 69 -17.93 -1.74 23.23
C ALA A 69 -18.70 -1.46 21.94
N TRP A 70 -18.27 -0.47 21.15
CA TRP A 70 -18.88 -0.15 19.87
C TRP A 70 -18.77 -1.28 18.84
N SER A 71 -17.59 -1.91 18.73
CA SER A 71 -17.36 -3.01 17.80
C SER A 71 -18.22 -4.23 18.13
N SER A 72 -18.59 -4.42 19.40
CA SER A 72 -19.48 -5.53 19.83
C SER A 72 -20.95 -5.28 19.48
N GLN A 73 -21.36 -4.01 19.38
CA GLN A 73 -22.76 -3.61 19.12
C GLN A 73 -23.04 -3.33 17.64
N THR A 74 -21.99 -3.13 16.84
CA THR A 74 -22.12 -2.83 15.41
C THR A 74 -22.18 -4.13 14.60
N PRO A 75 -23.07 -4.26 13.59
CA PRO A 75 -23.07 -5.42 12.69
C PRO A 75 -21.67 -5.66 12.11
N GLN A 76 -21.32 -6.93 11.84
CA GLN A 76 -20.05 -7.31 11.21
C GLN A 76 -19.95 -6.70 9.79
N LEU A 77 -19.49 -5.45 9.71
CA LEU A 77 -19.22 -4.71 8.47
C LEU A 77 -17.85 -5.07 7.92
N SER A 78 -17.50 -4.61 6.71
CA SER A 78 -16.11 -4.77 6.26
C SER A 78 -15.22 -3.98 7.20
N ARG A 79 -14.02 -4.49 7.52
CA ARG A 79 -13.04 -3.75 8.34
C ARG A 79 -12.85 -2.31 7.84
N ARG A 80 -12.87 -2.17 6.51
CA ARG A 80 -12.87 -0.91 5.75
C ARG A 80 -14.03 0.04 6.10
N ASN A 81 -15.23 -0.49 6.37
CA ASN A 81 -16.42 0.25 6.79
C ASN A 81 -16.53 0.42 8.32
N SER A 82 -15.96 -0.49 9.12
CA SER A 82 -16.02 -0.40 10.59
C SER A 82 -15.14 0.74 11.10
N ASP A 83 -13.94 0.93 10.57
CA ASP A 83 -13.06 2.01 11.05
C ASP A 83 -13.53 3.40 10.63
N GLU A 84 -14.15 3.50 9.45
CA GLU A 84 -14.79 4.74 9.01
C GLU A 84 -16.06 5.03 9.83
N ARG A 85 -16.88 4.01 10.14
CA ARG A 85 -18.04 4.18 11.01
C ARG A 85 -17.67 4.46 12.45
N TRP A 86 -16.64 3.83 13.01
CA TRP A 86 -16.11 4.17 14.34
C TRP A 86 -15.70 5.62 14.38
N ARG A 87 -15.01 6.11 13.34
CA ARG A 87 -14.67 7.52 13.23
C ARG A 87 -15.88 8.42 13.12
N ARG A 88 -16.92 8.04 12.37
CA ARG A 88 -18.17 8.83 12.34
C ARG A 88 -18.85 8.83 13.70
N PHE A 89 -19.02 7.66 14.31
CA PHE A 89 -19.64 7.50 15.63
C PHE A 89 -18.89 8.29 16.72
N SER A 90 -17.58 8.16 16.78
CA SER A 90 -16.74 8.90 17.74
C SER A 90 -16.68 10.40 17.43
N ASN A 91 -16.74 10.82 16.16
CA ASN A 91 -16.87 12.24 15.83
C ASN A 91 -18.27 12.80 16.17
N GLU A 92 -19.35 12.06 15.90
CA GLU A 92 -20.74 12.43 16.21
C GLU A 92 -20.97 12.60 17.72
N GLN A 93 -20.32 11.79 18.56
CA GLN A 93 -20.41 11.94 20.02
C GLN A 93 -19.65 13.14 20.59
N TYR A 94 -18.66 13.70 19.87
CA TYR A 94 -17.74 14.70 20.44
C TYR A 94 -17.59 16.01 19.62
N ARG A 95 -18.19 16.13 18.42
CA ARG A 95 -18.32 17.38 17.65
C ARG A 95 -19.67 17.44 16.93
N SER A 96 -20.29 18.62 16.96
CA SER A 96 -21.43 18.95 16.09
C SER A 96 -20.99 19.00 14.62
N LEU A 97 -21.64 18.20 13.77
CA LEU A 97 -21.70 18.26 12.29
C LEU A 97 -20.54 17.66 11.48
N SER A 98 -20.84 16.58 10.74
CA SER A 98 -20.87 16.58 9.25
C SER A 98 -21.52 15.29 8.72
N PRO A 99 -22.75 15.35 8.17
CA PRO A 99 -23.44 14.19 7.60
C PRO A 99 -22.90 13.72 6.23
N THR A 100 -21.91 14.42 5.67
CA THR A 100 -21.29 14.09 4.38
C THR A 100 -20.21 13.04 4.51
N ARG A 101 -20.25 12.04 3.62
CA ARG A 101 -19.20 11.02 3.46
C ARG A 101 -17.88 11.73 3.15
N VAL A 102 -16.89 11.60 4.04
CA VAL A 102 -15.54 12.17 3.87
C VAL A 102 -14.91 11.55 2.63
N SER A 103 -14.94 12.30 1.54
CA SER A 103 -14.56 11.83 0.20
C SER A 103 -13.05 11.98 -0.04
N SER A 104 -12.44 12.91 0.69
CA SER A 104 -11.04 13.30 0.54
C SER A 104 -10.23 13.02 1.80
N PRO A 105 -8.96 12.57 1.69
CA PRO A 105 -8.08 12.50 2.84
C PRO A 105 -7.87 13.85 3.55
N PHE A 106 -8.16 14.98 2.89
CA PHE A 106 -8.08 16.32 3.48
C PHE A 106 -9.31 16.71 4.31
N GLU A 107 -10.46 16.10 4.03
CA GLU A 107 -11.73 16.35 4.72
C GLU A 107 -11.82 15.51 6.01
N ARG A 108 -10.77 14.75 6.35
CA ARG A 108 -10.73 13.93 7.56
C ARG A 108 -10.68 14.83 8.79
N PRO A 109 -11.61 14.66 9.75
CA PRO A 109 -11.52 15.35 11.04
C PRO A 109 -10.17 15.03 11.69
N ARG A 110 -9.45 16.06 12.16
CA ARG A 110 -8.15 15.89 12.85
C ARG A 110 -8.30 14.90 14.00
N ALA A 111 -7.35 13.99 14.12
CA ALA A 111 -7.34 12.93 15.13
C ALA A 111 -7.11 13.53 16.53
N HIS A 112 -8.18 13.99 17.19
CA HIS A 112 -8.14 14.23 18.63
C HIS A 112 -7.81 12.90 19.34
N HIS A 113 -7.05 12.97 20.44
CA HIS A 113 -6.60 11.82 21.23
C HIS A 113 -7.74 10.89 21.74
N ARG A 114 -9.02 11.30 21.61
CA ARG A 114 -10.21 10.51 21.98
C ARG A 114 -10.78 9.67 20.82
N TYR A 115 -10.15 9.70 19.64
CA TYR A 115 -10.64 9.00 18.44
C TYR A 115 -9.83 7.75 18.07
N HIS A 116 -8.85 7.38 18.90
CA HIS A 116 -8.00 6.24 18.60
C HIS A 116 -8.77 4.91 18.69
N ARG A 117 -8.34 3.92 17.90
CA ARG A 117 -8.84 2.54 18.03
C ARG A 117 -8.04 1.74 19.05
N PHE A 118 -6.77 2.07 19.21
CA PHE A 118 -5.87 1.43 20.16
C PHE A 118 -5.50 2.36 21.31
N SER A 119 -5.25 1.74 22.47
CA SER A 119 -4.86 2.42 23.72
C SER A 119 -3.56 3.21 23.61
N TRP A 120 -2.71 2.87 22.64
CA TRP A 120 -1.42 3.50 22.39
C TRP A 120 -1.46 4.56 21.27
N GLY A 121 -2.63 4.85 20.70
CA GLY A 121 -2.77 5.69 19.51
C GLY A 121 -3.13 4.88 18.26
N ASP A 122 -3.21 5.54 17.12
CA ASP A 122 -3.39 4.88 15.81
C ASP A 122 -2.11 4.96 14.98
N TYR A 123 -2.10 4.24 13.84
CA TYR A 123 -0.99 4.27 12.91
C TYR A 123 -1.44 4.34 11.45
N GLY A 124 -0.65 5.00 10.62
CA GLY A 124 -0.68 4.90 9.17
C GLY A 124 0.36 3.90 8.67
N ALA A 125 0.05 3.15 7.62
CA ALA A 125 1.02 2.30 6.95
C ALA A 125 1.59 3.02 5.72
N LEU A 126 2.91 3.05 5.60
CA LEU A 126 3.61 3.63 4.46
C LEU A 126 3.69 2.59 3.33
N SER A 127 3.38 3.04 2.12
CA SER A 127 3.45 2.27 0.89
C SER A 127 4.36 3.02 -0.08
N TYR A 128 5.54 2.50 -0.37
CA TYR A 128 6.58 3.23 -1.08
C TYR A 128 7.51 2.26 -1.82
N THR A 129 8.19 2.74 -2.87
CA THR A 129 9.20 1.91 -3.54
C THR A 129 10.52 2.02 -2.79
N TRP A 130 11.14 0.90 -2.42
CA TRP A 130 12.44 0.92 -1.72
C TRP A 130 13.54 1.61 -2.54
N GLY A 131 13.41 1.64 -3.87
CA GLY A 131 14.32 2.33 -4.76
C GLY A 131 15.69 1.64 -4.82
N ASP A 132 16.73 2.43 -5.12
CA ASP A 132 18.10 1.97 -5.06
C ASP A 132 18.49 1.71 -3.60
N GLN A 133 18.76 0.45 -3.27
CA GLN A 133 19.15 0.05 -1.93
C GLN A 133 20.65 0.21 -1.65
N THR A 134 21.46 0.59 -2.64
CA THR A 134 22.88 0.87 -2.43
C THR A 134 23.09 2.24 -1.78
N VAL A 135 22.18 3.18 -2.06
CA VAL A 135 22.19 4.52 -1.48
C VAL A 135 21.47 4.51 -0.13
N ARG A 136 22.24 4.75 0.92
CA ARG A 136 21.74 4.87 2.29
C ARG A 136 21.94 6.27 2.82
N VAL A 137 20.97 6.77 3.57
CA VAL A 137 20.96 8.10 4.16
C VAL A 137 20.63 8.00 5.66
N PRO A 138 21.19 8.90 6.50
CA PRO A 138 21.00 8.82 7.94
C PRO A 138 19.65 9.39 8.38
N ILE A 139 19.06 8.72 9.37
CA ILE A 139 17.97 9.23 10.22
C ILE A 139 18.38 9.07 11.69
N ILE A 140 17.72 9.82 12.58
CA ILE A 140 17.90 9.64 14.02
C ILE A 140 16.74 8.82 14.55
N MET A 141 17.03 7.61 15.02
CA MET A 141 16.05 6.69 15.60
C MET A 141 16.46 6.36 17.04
N ASN A 142 15.58 6.63 18.01
CA ASN A 142 15.86 6.44 19.44
C ASN A 142 17.18 7.12 19.89
N GLY A 143 17.51 8.29 19.33
CA GLY A 143 18.76 9.01 19.62
C GLY A 143 20.02 8.41 19.00
N GLN A 144 19.89 7.47 18.05
CA GLN A 144 21.01 6.83 17.35
C GLN A 144 20.92 7.07 15.84
N VAL A 145 22.07 7.20 15.17
CA VAL A 145 22.14 7.32 13.72
C VAL A 145 21.87 5.96 13.08
N VAL A 146 20.83 5.88 12.27
CA VAL A 146 20.45 4.68 11.50
C VAL A 146 20.41 5.00 10.02
N LEU A 147 20.99 4.11 9.21
CA LEU A 147 21.06 4.26 7.76
C LEU A 147 19.87 3.56 7.08
N VAL A 148 19.09 4.32 6.34
CA VAL A 148 17.89 3.83 5.62
C VAL A 148 17.96 4.16 4.13
N GLY A 149 17.13 3.53 3.30
CA GLY A 149 17.06 3.86 1.87
C GLY A 149 16.58 5.30 1.64
N GLN A 150 17.10 5.97 0.61
CA GLN A 150 16.76 7.35 0.28
C GLN A 150 15.25 7.56 0.10
N SER A 151 14.57 6.62 -0.55
CA SER A 151 13.12 6.69 -0.75
C SER A 151 12.33 6.66 0.55
N LEU A 152 12.78 5.85 1.53
CA LEU A 152 12.14 5.79 2.85
C LEU A 152 12.37 7.09 3.63
N GLU A 153 13.59 7.60 3.61
CA GLU A 153 13.92 8.85 4.30
C GLU A 153 13.11 10.03 3.77
N ALA A 154 13.02 10.17 2.44
CA ALA A 154 12.21 11.20 1.80
C ALA A 154 10.72 11.05 2.16
N ALA A 155 10.21 9.81 2.19
CA ALA A 155 8.84 9.54 2.61
C ALA A 155 8.59 9.92 4.08
N LEU A 156 9.49 9.53 5.00
CA LEU A 156 9.36 9.87 6.42
C LEU A 156 9.47 11.38 6.64
N ARG A 157 10.35 12.08 5.89
CA ARG A 157 10.42 13.55 5.91
C ARG A 157 9.10 14.17 5.46
N ALA A 158 8.53 13.72 4.36
CA ALA A 158 7.24 14.21 3.89
C ALA A 158 6.13 13.97 4.93
N LEU A 159 6.11 12.80 5.57
CA LEU A 159 5.16 12.47 6.62
C LEU A 159 5.36 13.31 7.89
N SER A 160 6.60 13.66 8.26
CA SER A 160 6.89 14.49 9.45
C SER A 160 6.33 15.92 9.34
N SER A 161 6.00 16.35 8.12
CA SER A 161 5.34 17.64 7.83
C SER A 161 3.83 17.49 7.60
N ASP A 162 3.28 16.28 7.63
CA ASP A 162 1.85 16.05 7.42
C ASP A 162 1.07 16.24 8.74
N PRO A 163 -0.04 17.01 8.74
CA PRO A 163 -0.80 17.30 9.95
C PRO A 163 -1.25 16.07 10.75
N GLU A 164 -1.60 14.95 10.10
CA GLU A 164 -2.04 13.75 10.82
C GLU A 164 -0.91 13.16 11.68
N TYR A 165 0.31 13.20 11.18
CA TYR A 165 1.51 12.65 11.84
C TYR A 165 2.09 13.63 12.86
N ILE A 166 2.01 14.94 12.58
CA ILE A 166 2.29 16.01 13.56
C ILE A 166 1.40 15.87 14.80
N ASP A 167 0.11 15.56 14.60
CA ASP A 167 -0.86 15.35 15.67
C ASP A 167 -0.69 13.99 16.41
N GLY A 168 0.37 13.22 16.10
CA GLY A 168 0.74 11.99 16.82
C GLY A 168 0.31 10.68 16.17
N LEU A 169 -0.12 10.68 14.90
CA LEU A 169 -0.32 9.43 14.16
C LEU A 169 1.03 8.72 13.94
N LYS A 170 1.11 7.46 14.35
CA LYS A 170 2.34 6.66 14.19
C LYS A 170 2.48 6.14 12.76
N VAL A 171 3.70 5.79 12.35
CA VAL A 171 4.01 5.24 11.02
C VAL A 171 4.42 3.78 11.14
N TRP A 172 3.86 2.92 10.29
CA TRP A 172 4.42 1.60 10.03
C TRP A 172 5.10 1.60 8.66
N ALA A 173 6.39 1.27 8.61
CA ALA A 173 7.15 1.14 7.38
C ALA A 173 7.95 -0.17 7.42
N ASP A 174 7.66 -1.08 6.48
CA ASP A 174 8.22 -2.44 6.41
C ASP A 174 9.75 -2.51 6.60
N ALA A 175 10.53 -1.65 5.96
CA ALA A 175 11.98 -1.69 6.00
C ALA A 175 12.60 -1.34 7.36
N ILE A 176 11.85 -0.67 8.26
CA ILE A 176 12.32 -0.36 9.63
C ILE A 176 11.52 -1.16 10.67
N CYS A 177 10.21 -1.29 10.51
CA CYS A 177 9.37 -1.95 11.51
C CYS A 177 9.58 -3.47 11.55
N ILE A 178 10.05 -4.07 10.45
CA ILE A 178 10.47 -5.47 10.36
C ILE A 178 11.99 -5.52 10.43
N ASN A 179 12.52 -6.40 11.27
CA ASN A 179 13.94 -6.71 11.27
C ASN A 179 14.31 -7.49 10.00
N GLN A 180 14.70 -6.76 8.95
CA GLN A 180 15.02 -7.34 7.63
C GLN A 180 16.20 -8.33 7.66
N ARG A 181 17.01 -8.33 8.73
CA ARG A 181 18.15 -9.25 8.91
C ARG A 181 17.75 -10.58 9.56
N ASP A 182 16.60 -10.62 10.24
CA ASP A 182 16.03 -11.85 10.80
C ASP A 182 15.01 -12.41 9.80
N LEU A 183 15.43 -13.44 9.04
CA LEU A 183 14.56 -14.09 8.06
C LEU A 183 13.34 -14.74 8.71
N ALA A 184 13.46 -15.24 9.94
CA ALA A 184 12.36 -15.86 10.64
C ALA A 184 11.32 -14.78 11.02
N GLU A 185 11.75 -13.63 11.53
CA GLU A 185 10.87 -12.48 11.74
C GLU A 185 10.23 -12.01 10.42
N ARG A 186 11.04 -11.83 9.36
CA ARG A 186 10.55 -11.39 8.05
C ARG A 186 9.46 -12.31 7.49
N ASN A 187 9.68 -13.64 7.51
CA ASN A 187 8.69 -14.63 7.07
C ASN A 187 7.36 -14.44 7.82
N ARG A 188 7.41 -14.32 9.15
CA ARG A 188 6.23 -14.14 10.02
C ARG A 188 5.53 -12.81 9.77
N GLN A 189 6.28 -11.72 9.56
CA GLN A 189 5.72 -10.41 9.26
C GLN A 189 5.09 -10.34 7.86
N VAL A 190 5.68 -11.00 6.86
CA VAL A 190 5.10 -11.10 5.51
C VAL A 190 3.74 -11.78 5.54
N LYS A 191 3.61 -12.87 6.32
CA LYS A 191 2.31 -13.52 6.55
C LYS A 191 1.29 -12.57 7.20
N ARG A 192 1.75 -11.64 8.04
CA ARG A 192 0.92 -10.66 8.76
C ARG A 192 0.63 -9.37 7.98
N MET A 193 1.22 -9.15 6.80
CA MET A 193 1.01 -7.92 6.02
C MET A 193 -0.47 -7.61 5.79
N ARG A 194 -1.29 -8.63 5.53
CA ARG A 194 -2.75 -8.50 5.42
C ARG A 194 -3.40 -7.85 6.64
N GLN A 195 -3.00 -8.30 7.83
CA GLN A 195 -3.51 -7.79 9.08
C GLN A 195 -2.98 -6.38 9.37
N ILE A 196 -1.69 -6.14 9.11
CA ILE A 196 -1.03 -4.87 9.41
C ILE A 196 -1.56 -3.75 8.52
N TYR A 197 -1.61 -3.93 7.19
CA TYR A 197 -2.20 -2.92 6.31
C TYR A 197 -3.70 -2.79 6.55
N GLY A 198 -4.40 -3.91 6.78
CA GLY A 198 -5.84 -3.91 7.02
C GLY A 198 -6.30 -3.34 8.35
N ARG A 199 -5.40 -3.17 9.33
CA ARG A 199 -5.67 -2.48 10.59
C ARG A 199 -5.11 -1.05 10.62
N ALA A 200 -4.44 -0.58 9.58
CA ALA A 200 -3.93 0.78 9.52
C ALA A 200 -5.07 1.81 9.40
N LEU A 201 -4.92 2.97 10.05
CA LEU A 201 -5.86 4.08 9.98
C LEU A 201 -5.86 4.72 8.59
N ILE A 202 -4.69 4.76 7.96
CA ILE A 202 -4.46 5.27 6.62
C ILE A 202 -3.36 4.44 5.96
N VAL A 203 -3.40 4.37 4.63
CA VAL A 203 -2.21 4.01 3.84
C VAL A 203 -1.74 5.26 3.11
N SER A 204 -0.49 5.65 3.37
CA SER A 204 0.20 6.75 2.71
C SER A 204 1.05 6.18 1.58
N ILE A 205 0.69 6.49 0.34
CA ILE A 205 1.39 6.08 -0.88
C ILE A 205 2.43 7.14 -1.23
N TRP A 206 3.70 6.82 -1.18
CA TRP A 206 4.79 7.72 -1.58
C TRP A 206 5.25 7.44 -3.01
N LEU A 207 5.08 8.43 -3.88
CA LEU A 207 5.48 8.36 -5.30
C LEU A 207 6.89 8.95 -5.56
N GLY A 208 7.57 9.42 -4.52
CA GLY A 208 8.87 10.08 -4.63
C GLY A 208 8.77 11.60 -4.77
N ASP A 209 9.88 12.23 -5.13
CA ASP A 209 9.90 13.67 -5.42
C ASP A 209 9.44 13.98 -6.84
N ILE A 210 8.94 15.21 -7.00
CA ILE A 210 8.55 15.78 -8.28
C ILE A 210 9.77 16.49 -8.88
N PRO A 211 10.11 16.22 -10.15
CA PRO A 211 11.13 16.99 -10.86
C PRO A 211 10.83 18.50 -10.82
N ASN A 212 11.83 19.34 -10.59
CA ASN A 212 11.63 20.79 -10.39
C ASN A 212 10.87 21.47 -11.55
N ASP A 213 11.13 21.04 -12.78
CA ASP A 213 10.48 21.52 -14.00
C ASP A 213 9.00 21.13 -14.12
N SER A 214 8.57 20.13 -13.34
CA SER A 214 7.22 19.55 -13.38
C SER A 214 6.32 20.05 -12.24
N ILE A 215 6.84 20.86 -11.31
CA ILE A 215 6.08 21.31 -10.12
C ILE A 215 4.84 22.13 -10.51
N SER A 216 4.97 23.05 -11.47
CA SER A 216 3.85 23.88 -11.95
C SER A 216 2.75 23.03 -12.61
N ASP A 217 3.15 22.11 -13.49
CA ASP A 217 2.24 21.17 -14.15
C ASP A 217 1.50 20.30 -13.12
N MET A 218 2.22 19.84 -12.08
CA MET A 218 1.65 19.05 -11.00
C MET A 218 0.69 19.84 -10.12
N ALA A 219 0.92 21.14 -9.90
CA ALA A 219 0.01 22.00 -9.15
C ALA A 219 -1.35 22.13 -9.86
N GLN A 220 -1.33 22.31 -11.18
CA GLN A 220 -2.55 22.37 -11.99
C GLN A 220 -3.28 21.01 -11.99
N LEU A 221 -2.54 19.91 -12.17
CA LEU A 221 -3.11 18.57 -12.09
C LEU A 221 -3.75 18.30 -10.72
N HIS A 222 -3.08 18.68 -9.64
CA HIS A 222 -3.57 18.52 -8.27
C HIS A 222 -4.90 19.25 -8.04
N GLU A 223 -5.02 20.49 -8.53
CA GLU A 223 -6.26 21.26 -8.42
C GLU A 223 -7.45 20.54 -9.07
N LEU A 224 -7.23 19.96 -10.26
CA LEU A 224 -8.26 19.23 -10.99
C LEU A 224 -8.65 17.92 -10.28
N ILE A 225 -7.66 17.19 -9.75
CA ILE A 225 -7.89 15.96 -9.00
C ILE A 225 -8.71 16.23 -7.73
N VAL A 226 -8.41 17.30 -6.99
CA VAL A 226 -9.14 17.67 -5.78
C VAL A 226 -10.62 17.98 -6.09
N LYS A 227 -10.92 18.53 -7.26
CA LYS A 227 -12.29 18.79 -7.73
C LYS A 227 -13.01 17.53 -8.23
N SER A 228 -12.27 16.46 -8.58
CA SER A 228 -12.79 15.21 -9.16
C SER A 228 -13.35 14.23 -8.11
N LYS A 229 -14.29 14.68 -7.27
CA LYS A 229 -14.80 13.89 -6.13
C LYS A 229 -15.53 12.62 -6.56
N ASP A 230 -16.23 12.67 -7.68
CA ASP A 230 -16.93 11.54 -8.30
C ASP A 230 -16.74 11.57 -9.83
N LYS A 231 -17.34 10.60 -10.53
CA LYS A 231 -17.20 10.46 -11.98
C LYS A 231 -17.83 11.63 -12.76
N ALA A 232 -18.94 12.19 -12.29
CA ALA A 232 -19.61 13.30 -12.96
C ALA A 232 -18.79 14.58 -12.81
N ALA A 233 -18.35 14.89 -11.59
CA ALA A 233 -17.46 16.02 -11.32
C ALA A 233 -16.14 15.91 -12.07
N ALA A 234 -15.56 14.71 -12.18
CA ALA A 234 -14.35 14.48 -12.97
C ALA A 234 -14.58 14.78 -14.46
N SER A 235 -15.72 14.35 -15.03
CA SER A 235 -16.06 14.61 -16.43
C SER A 235 -16.20 16.10 -16.72
N GLU A 236 -16.93 16.84 -15.87
CA GLU A 236 -17.14 18.29 -16.03
C GLU A 236 -15.81 19.07 -15.95
N VAL A 237 -14.99 18.76 -14.93
CA VAL A 237 -13.67 19.39 -14.75
C VAL A 237 -12.77 19.13 -15.96
N LEU A 238 -12.82 17.92 -16.52
CA LEU A 238 -12.03 17.56 -17.69
C LEU A 238 -12.55 18.22 -18.96
N GLU A 239 -13.86 18.24 -19.20
CA GLU A 239 -14.44 18.91 -20.37
C GLU A 239 -13.98 20.37 -20.46
N VAL A 240 -14.05 21.11 -19.35
CA VAL A 240 -13.56 22.50 -19.29
C VAL A 240 -12.05 22.57 -19.53
N ALA A 241 -11.26 21.72 -18.86
CA ALA A 241 -9.81 21.75 -18.99
C ALA A 241 -9.32 21.33 -20.39
N MET A 242 -10.07 20.49 -21.10
CA MET A 242 -9.72 20.00 -22.43
C MET A 242 -10.03 20.99 -23.57
N THR A 243 -10.80 22.05 -23.31
CA THR A 243 -11.04 23.13 -24.29
C THR A 243 -9.79 23.97 -24.57
N ASP A 244 -8.86 24.00 -23.60
CA ASP A 244 -7.63 24.78 -23.65
C ASP A 244 -6.44 23.87 -24.05
N PRO A 245 -5.83 24.07 -25.24
CA PRO A 245 -4.73 23.25 -25.71
C PRO A 245 -3.50 23.25 -24.78
N GLU A 246 -3.20 24.38 -24.13
CA GLU A 246 -2.04 24.50 -23.23
C GLU A 246 -2.29 23.73 -21.93
N LYS A 247 -3.50 23.83 -21.37
CA LYS A 247 -3.89 23.04 -20.19
C LYS A 247 -3.91 21.55 -20.49
N LYS A 248 -4.44 21.16 -21.65
CA LYS A 248 -4.43 19.76 -22.08
C LYS A 248 -3.02 19.18 -22.11
N GLU A 249 -2.07 19.91 -22.69
CA GLU A 249 -0.67 19.47 -22.78
C GLU A 249 0.02 19.47 -21.41
N THR A 250 -0.30 20.44 -20.55
CA THR A 250 0.17 20.50 -19.15
C THR A 250 -0.31 19.29 -18.34
N ILE A 251 -1.59 18.96 -18.42
CA ILE A 251 -2.18 17.77 -17.78
C ILE A 251 -1.51 16.50 -18.30
N ARG A 252 -1.27 16.42 -19.62
CA ARG A 252 -0.59 15.28 -20.24
C ARG A 252 0.82 15.09 -19.67
N ARG A 253 1.62 16.16 -19.58
CA ARG A 253 2.98 16.11 -18.99
C ARG A 253 2.95 15.71 -17.52
N ALA A 254 2.05 16.29 -16.72
CA ALA A 254 1.90 15.93 -15.31
C ALA A 254 1.53 14.46 -15.11
N ILE A 255 0.56 13.95 -15.88
CA ILE A 255 0.17 12.53 -15.84
C ILE A 255 1.36 11.64 -16.22
N ASP A 256 2.10 11.99 -17.28
CA ASP A 256 3.27 11.22 -17.72
C ASP A 256 4.30 11.06 -16.59
N VAL A 257 4.53 12.11 -15.78
CA VAL A 257 5.43 12.06 -14.62
C VAL A 257 4.91 11.07 -13.57
N VAL A 258 3.61 11.08 -13.27
CA VAL A 258 3.01 10.19 -12.27
C VAL A 258 3.02 8.73 -12.74
N VAL A 259 2.57 8.45 -13.96
CA VAL A 259 2.39 7.06 -14.45
C VAL A 259 3.73 6.36 -14.74
N LYS A 260 4.81 7.11 -14.93
CA LYS A 260 6.17 6.57 -15.11
C LYS A 260 6.83 6.13 -13.80
N LYS A 261 6.26 6.46 -12.63
CA LYS A 261 6.84 6.06 -11.34
C LYS A 261 6.89 4.54 -11.19
N THR A 262 8.02 4.03 -10.71
CA THR A 262 8.27 2.59 -10.50
C THR A 262 7.34 1.98 -9.45
N TYR A 263 6.76 2.81 -8.57
CA TYR A 263 5.72 2.40 -7.62
C TYR A 263 4.62 1.57 -8.29
N TRP A 264 4.15 2.02 -9.46
CA TRP A 264 3.06 1.35 -10.21
C TRP A 264 3.47 0.04 -10.87
N SER A 265 4.71 -0.41 -10.69
CA SER A 265 5.13 -1.74 -11.14
C SER A 265 5.23 -2.74 -9.99
N ARG A 266 5.19 -2.34 -8.71
CA ARG A 266 5.46 -3.28 -7.61
C ARG A 266 4.25 -4.17 -7.33
N ILE A 267 4.49 -5.48 -7.20
CA ILE A 267 3.45 -6.45 -6.82
C ILE A 267 2.86 -6.15 -5.43
N TRP A 268 3.71 -5.76 -4.47
CA TRP A 268 3.30 -5.49 -3.09
C TRP A 268 2.29 -4.35 -2.97
N VAL A 269 2.28 -3.39 -3.89
CA VAL A 269 1.30 -2.29 -3.91
C VAL A 269 -0.13 -2.83 -3.95
N ILE A 270 -0.36 -3.99 -4.57
CA ILE A 270 -1.67 -4.63 -4.60
C ILE A 270 -2.13 -4.96 -3.17
N GLN A 271 -1.31 -5.62 -2.35
CA GLN A 271 -1.64 -5.92 -0.96
C GLN A 271 -1.74 -4.68 -0.08
N GLU A 272 -0.71 -3.83 -0.13
CA GLU A 272 -0.60 -2.63 0.70
C GLU A 272 -1.84 -1.75 0.53
N LYS A 273 -2.37 -1.68 -0.69
CA LYS A 273 -3.50 -0.82 -1.03
C LYS A 273 -4.86 -1.49 -0.89
N CYS A 274 -5.02 -2.71 -1.39
CA CYS A 274 -6.31 -3.38 -1.40
C CYS A 274 -6.73 -3.87 -0.02
N LEU A 275 -5.79 -4.07 0.90
CA LEU A 275 -6.09 -4.46 2.28
C LEU A 275 -6.27 -3.25 3.18
N GLY A 276 -5.67 -2.12 2.83
CA GLY A 276 -5.78 -0.88 3.58
C GLY A 276 -7.16 -0.20 3.54
N PRO A 277 -7.35 0.87 4.34
CA PRO A 277 -8.60 1.61 4.47
C PRO A 277 -9.06 2.29 3.16
N PHE A 278 -10.34 2.70 3.14
CA PHE A 278 -11.08 3.05 1.91
C PHE A 278 -10.46 4.14 1.05
N ASN A 279 -9.84 5.13 1.69
CA ASN A 279 -9.24 6.27 1.03
C ASN A 279 -7.76 6.37 1.42
N PRO A 280 -6.83 5.78 0.67
CA PRO A 280 -5.41 6.04 0.90
C PRO A 280 -5.09 7.49 0.51
N SER A 281 -4.04 8.03 1.09
CA SER A 281 -3.45 9.30 0.61
C SER A 281 -2.31 8.98 -0.33
N ILE A 282 -2.27 9.62 -1.48
CA ILE A 282 -1.07 9.71 -2.31
C ILE A 282 -0.30 10.95 -1.86
N LEU A 283 0.99 10.76 -1.60
CA LEU A 283 1.99 11.77 -1.33
C LEU A 283 2.96 11.78 -2.51
N PHE A 284 3.11 12.93 -3.15
CA PHE A 284 4.02 13.11 -4.26
C PHE A 284 4.74 14.45 -4.12
N GLY A 285 6.01 14.41 -3.72
CA GLY A 285 6.70 15.59 -3.19
C GLY A 285 5.89 16.21 -2.04
N THR A 286 5.57 17.50 -2.16
CA THR A 286 4.74 18.25 -1.21
C THR A 286 3.23 18.14 -1.47
N PHE A 287 2.81 17.50 -2.56
CA PHE A 287 1.40 17.37 -2.89
C PHE A 287 0.80 16.14 -2.23
N ARG A 288 -0.40 16.31 -1.67
CA ARG A 288 -1.23 15.22 -1.15
C ARG A 288 -2.49 15.11 -1.99
N MET A 289 -2.93 13.92 -2.37
CA MET A 289 -4.18 13.72 -3.10
C MET A 289 -4.84 12.40 -2.73
N GLY A 290 -6.17 12.31 -2.85
CA GLY A 290 -6.87 11.05 -2.64
C GLY A 290 -6.75 10.13 -3.85
N LEU A 291 -6.55 8.83 -3.63
CA LEU A 291 -6.50 7.87 -4.74
C LEU A 291 -7.86 7.75 -5.47
N VAL A 292 -8.98 7.87 -4.76
CA VAL A 292 -10.31 7.79 -5.39
C VAL A 292 -10.53 8.96 -6.37
N PRO A 293 -10.34 10.24 -5.97
CA PRO A 293 -10.37 11.34 -6.93
C PRO A 293 -9.36 11.20 -8.08
N PHE A 294 -8.15 10.71 -7.78
CA PHE A 294 -7.13 10.45 -8.82
C PHE A 294 -7.60 9.37 -9.82
N HIS A 295 -8.20 8.30 -9.34
CA HIS A 295 -8.75 7.23 -10.16
C HIS A 295 -9.91 7.73 -11.04
N ASN A 296 -10.86 8.47 -10.47
CA ASN A 296 -11.97 9.07 -11.22
C ASN A 296 -11.46 10.00 -12.32
N PHE A 297 -10.46 10.83 -11.99
CA PHE A 297 -9.80 11.71 -12.94
C PHE A 297 -9.11 10.91 -14.07
N LEU A 298 -8.31 9.89 -13.75
CA LEU A 298 -7.65 9.07 -14.76
C LEU A 298 -8.63 8.33 -15.69
N GLN A 299 -9.80 7.92 -15.20
CA GLN A 299 -10.84 7.31 -16.03
C GLN A 299 -11.39 8.28 -17.07
N GLY A 300 -11.54 9.57 -16.75
CA GLY A 300 -12.00 10.57 -17.72
C GLY A 300 -10.91 10.98 -18.73
N VAL A 301 -9.63 10.79 -18.38
CA VAL A 301 -8.47 11.18 -19.22
C VAL A 301 -8.07 10.10 -20.24
N THR A 302 -8.75 8.95 -20.28
CA THR A 302 -8.42 7.86 -21.22
C THR A 302 -8.46 8.28 -22.69
N ASN A 303 -9.14 9.38 -23.02
CA ASN A 303 -9.26 9.94 -24.38
C ASN A 303 -8.15 10.94 -24.76
N ILE A 304 -7.22 11.29 -23.88
CA ILE A 304 -6.07 12.15 -24.23
C ILE A 304 -4.97 11.30 -24.88
N HIS A 305 -4.61 11.53 -26.14
CA HIS A 305 -3.50 10.80 -26.78
C HIS A 305 -2.15 10.98 -26.05
N GLY A 306 -1.39 9.88 -25.88
CA GLY A 306 -0.02 9.88 -25.31
C GLY A 306 0.23 8.83 -24.21
N ALA A 307 1.43 8.26 -24.18
CA ALA A 307 1.95 7.33 -23.15
C ALA A 307 1.03 6.13 -22.77
N VAL A 308 0.34 5.55 -23.76
CA VAL A 308 -0.62 4.44 -23.58
C VAL A 308 -0.08 3.32 -22.68
N ARG A 309 1.13 2.80 -22.97
CA ARG A 309 1.76 1.72 -22.19
C ARG A 309 2.09 2.08 -20.74
N ALA A 310 2.42 3.34 -20.43
CA ALA A 310 2.73 3.75 -19.06
C ALA A 310 1.45 3.94 -18.24
N ARG A 311 0.39 4.48 -18.88
CA ARG A 311 -0.94 4.59 -18.29
C ARG A 311 -1.58 3.24 -18.03
N GLU A 312 -1.34 2.26 -18.92
CA GLU A 312 -1.75 0.87 -18.70
C GLU A 312 -1.22 0.31 -17.37
N LYS A 313 0.00 0.63 -16.93
CA LYS A 313 0.53 0.14 -15.63
C LYS A 313 -0.34 0.61 -14.47
N VAL A 314 -0.68 1.90 -14.45
CA VAL A 314 -1.53 2.48 -13.41
C VAL A 314 -2.95 1.95 -13.52
N TRP A 315 -3.51 1.90 -14.74
CA TRP A 315 -4.85 1.37 -14.97
C TRP A 315 -4.98 -0.10 -14.55
N ARG A 316 -3.96 -0.93 -14.83
CA ARG A 316 -3.91 -2.33 -14.40
C ARG A 316 -3.97 -2.47 -12.88
N ILE A 317 -3.17 -1.69 -12.15
CA ILE A 317 -3.23 -1.66 -10.68
C ILE A 317 -4.61 -1.20 -10.22
N LEU A 318 -5.15 -0.13 -10.79
CA LEU A 318 -6.47 0.37 -10.43
C LEU A 318 -7.58 -0.66 -10.73
N LYS A 319 -7.47 -1.42 -11.82
CA LYS A 319 -8.41 -2.48 -12.20
C LYS A 319 -8.29 -3.69 -11.27
N LEU A 320 -7.07 -4.11 -10.96
CA LEU A 320 -6.80 -5.11 -9.93
C LEU A 320 -7.41 -4.70 -8.59
N MET A 321 -7.26 -3.44 -8.22
CA MET A 321 -7.85 -2.90 -7.00
C MET A 321 -9.39 -2.99 -7.00
N GLU A 322 -10.05 -2.72 -8.12
CA GLU A 322 -11.50 -2.91 -8.26
C GLU A 322 -11.90 -4.39 -8.06
N LEU A 323 -11.23 -5.31 -8.76
CA LEU A 323 -11.49 -6.75 -8.70
C LEU A 323 -11.30 -7.33 -7.29
N VAL A 324 -10.19 -6.96 -6.66
CA VAL A 324 -9.88 -7.37 -5.30
C VAL A 324 -10.88 -6.78 -4.31
N THR A 325 -11.25 -5.50 -4.46
CA THR A 325 -12.26 -4.86 -3.59
C THR A 325 -13.59 -5.61 -3.69
N ALA A 326 -14.00 -5.99 -4.90
CA ALA A 326 -15.23 -6.77 -5.12
C ALA A 326 -15.14 -8.15 -4.44
N THR A 327 -14.00 -8.84 -4.58
CA THR A 327 -13.75 -10.16 -3.98
C THR A 327 -13.80 -10.12 -2.45
N GLN A 328 -13.14 -9.14 -1.83
CA GLN A 328 -13.15 -8.99 -0.38
C GLN A 328 -14.53 -8.70 0.20
N GLU A 329 -15.34 -7.88 -0.49
CA GLU A 329 -16.72 -7.62 -0.06
C GLU A 329 -17.61 -8.86 -0.19
N ARG A 330 -17.29 -9.81 -1.06
CA ARG A 330 -17.98 -11.12 -1.16
C ARG A 330 -17.60 -12.06 -0.03
N VAL A 331 -16.30 -12.30 0.20
CA VAL A 331 -15.78 -13.14 1.30
C VAL A 331 -16.37 -12.71 2.65
N ARG A 332 -16.61 -11.41 2.82
CA ARG A 332 -17.21 -10.84 4.03
C ARG A 332 -18.68 -11.18 4.26
N ARG A 333 -19.49 -11.41 3.23
CA ARG A 333 -20.94 -11.63 3.39
C ARG A 333 -21.27 -12.92 4.15
N GLY A 334 -20.26 -13.71 4.56
CA GLY A 334 -20.43 -14.90 5.39
C GLY A 334 -21.31 -15.97 4.74
N ARG A 335 -21.51 -15.87 3.42
CA ARG A 335 -22.23 -16.88 2.67
C ARG A 335 -21.29 -18.06 2.53
N ALA A 336 -21.68 -19.18 3.12
CA ALA A 336 -21.01 -20.44 2.91
C ALA A 336 -21.13 -20.83 1.43
N GLN A 337 -19.98 -20.76 0.76
CA GLN A 337 -19.50 -21.57 -0.36
C GLN A 337 -20.57 -22.38 -1.11
N THR A 338 -21.34 -21.72 -1.95
CA THR A 338 -21.87 -22.43 -3.13
C THR A 338 -20.70 -22.80 -4.04
N ASN A 339 -20.83 -23.89 -4.80
CA ASN A 339 -19.81 -24.26 -5.80
C ASN A 339 -19.55 -23.13 -6.81
N GLU A 340 -20.58 -22.31 -7.08
CA GLU A 340 -20.48 -21.13 -7.95
C GLU A 340 -19.57 -20.04 -7.38
N GLU A 341 -19.67 -19.74 -6.08
CA GLU A 341 -18.79 -18.76 -5.43
C GLU A 341 -17.34 -19.24 -5.35
N ARG A 342 -17.12 -20.54 -5.12
CA ARG A 342 -15.76 -21.14 -5.16
C ARG A 342 -15.15 -21.01 -6.56
N ARG A 343 -15.94 -21.25 -7.60
CA ARG A 343 -15.52 -21.10 -9.00
C ARG A 343 -15.19 -19.65 -9.35
N GLN A 344 -16.02 -18.71 -8.91
CA GLN A 344 -15.74 -17.29 -9.10
C GLN A 344 -14.47 -16.83 -8.37
N ASP A 345 -14.25 -17.27 -7.12
CA ASP A 345 -13.01 -16.98 -6.38
C ASP A 345 -11.77 -17.54 -7.10
N GLN A 346 -11.92 -18.71 -7.73
CA GLN A 346 -10.86 -19.35 -8.52
C GLN A 346 -10.56 -18.55 -9.80
N ASP A 347 -11.58 -18.11 -10.53
CA ASP A 347 -11.44 -17.27 -11.73
C ASP A 347 -10.77 -15.93 -11.40
N ASP A 348 -11.22 -15.27 -10.32
CA ASP A 348 -10.64 -14.02 -9.85
C ASP A 348 -9.19 -14.17 -9.40
N LEU A 349 -8.84 -15.30 -8.75
CA LEU A 349 -7.46 -15.61 -8.39
C LEU A 349 -6.60 -15.89 -9.64
N GLY A 350 -7.14 -16.61 -10.62
CA GLY A 350 -6.46 -16.84 -11.90
C GLY A 350 -6.10 -15.52 -12.59
N LEU A 351 -7.07 -14.61 -12.68
CA LEU A 351 -6.86 -13.27 -13.22
C LEU A 351 -5.86 -12.46 -12.38
N LEU A 352 -5.91 -12.55 -11.05
CA LEU A 352 -4.94 -11.92 -10.14
C LEU A 352 -3.52 -12.40 -10.39
N LEU A 353 -3.32 -13.71 -10.57
CA LEU A 353 -2.01 -14.30 -10.85
C LEU A 353 -1.51 -13.86 -12.23
N MET A 354 -2.37 -13.86 -13.24
CA MET A 354 -2.04 -13.41 -14.58
C MET A 354 -1.62 -11.94 -14.61
N ILE A 355 -2.37 -11.04 -13.97
CA ILE A 355 -1.99 -9.62 -13.91
C ILE A 355 -0.77 -9.42 -12.98
N GLY A 356 -0.65 -10.20 -11.91
CA GLY A 356 0.51 -10.20 -11.02
C GLY A 356 1.83 -10.46 -11.74
N ARG A 357 1.83 -11.28 -12.81
CA ARG A 357 2.99 -11.51 -13.69
C ARG A 357 3.48 -10.26 -14.41
N MET A 358 2.63 -9.23 -14.54
CA MET A 358 3.00 -7.95 -15.13
C MET A 358 3.62 -6.98 -14.13
N ALA A 359 3.56 -7.29 -12.83
CA ALA A 359 4.19 -6.51 -11.78
C ALA A 359 5.67 -6.91 -11.63
N GLY A 360 6.53 -5.91 -11.49
CA GLY A 360 7.92 -6.06 -11.12
C GLY A 360 8.08 -6.52 -9.68
N SER A 361 8.96 -7.50 -9.50
CA SER A 361 9.50 -7.93 -8.22
C SER A 361 11.01 -8.14 -8.38
N LEU A 362 11.79 -7.76 -7.37
CA LEU A 362 13.23 -8.05 -7.34
C LEU A 362 13.47 -9.53 -7.01
N ASP A 363 12.65 -10.07 -6.13
CA ASP A 363 12.61 -11.47 -5.76
C ASP A 363 11.45 -12.16 -6.50
N LEU A 364 11.69 -13.30 -7.14
CA LEU A 364 10.64 -14.03 -7.85
C LEU A 364 9.56 -14.58 -6.90
N ARG A 365 9.91 -14.85 -5.64
CA ARG A 365 8.98 -15.35 -4.61
C ARG A 365 7.91 -14.31 -4.26
N ASP A 366 8.26 -13.03 -4.36
CA ASP A 366 7.33 -11.92 -4.09
C ASP A 366 6.17 -11.86 -5.09
N ARG A 367 6.29 -12.48 -6.27
CA ARG A 367 5.14 -12.59 -7.20
C ARG A 367 3.99 -13.39 -6.59
N LEU A 368 4.31 -14.35 -5.74
CA LEU A 368 3.34 -15.19 -5.02
C LEU A 368 3.00 -14.55 -3.67
N TYR A 369 4.01 -14.25 -2.87
CA TYR A 369 3.81 -13.68 -1.53
C TYR A 369 3.14 -12.31 -1.56
N GLY A 370 3.39 -11.52 -2.60
CA GLY A 370 2.74 -10.24 -2.88
C GLY A 370 1.27 -10.34 -3.26
N LEU A 371 0.73 -11.54 -3.49
CA LEU A 371 -0.70 -11.78 -3.77
C LEU A 371 -1.42 -12.56 -2.65
N MET A 372 -0.70 -13.14 -1.69
CA MET A 372 -1.26 -13.91 -0.57
C MET A 372 -2.38 -13.20 0.20
N GLY A 373 -2.31 -11.89 0.38
CA GLY A 373 -3.35 -11.12 1.04
C GLY A 373 -4.71 -11.15 0.33
N MET A 374 -4.75 -11.56 -0.95
CA MET A 374 -5.96 -11.69 -1.78
C MET A 374 -6.50 -13.10 -1.85
N ILE A 375 -5.69 -14.08 -1.47
CA ILE A 375 -6.08 -15.48 -1.47
C ILE A 375 -7.17 -15.66 -0.40
N PRO A 376 -8.22 -16.46 -0.68
CA PRO A 376 -9.22 -16.81 0.32
C PRO A 376 -8.57 -17.41 1.57
N GLU A 377 -9.10 -17.06 2.74
CA GLU A 377 -8.49 -17.40 4.03
C GLU A 377 -8.28 -18.92 4.23
N TYR A 378 -9.16 -19.75 3.68
CA TYR A 378 -9.06 -21.21 3.77
C TYR A 378 -7.87 -21.78 2.96
N VAL A 379 -7.47 -21.11 1.89
CA VAL A 379 -6.31 -21.47 1.07
C VAL A 379 -5.04 -20.80 1.61
N ALA A 380 -5.13 -19.52 2.00
CA ALA A 380 -4.00 -18.75 2.51
C ALA A 380 -3.36 -19.38 3.76
N LYS A 381 -4.14 -20.09 4.60
CA LYS A 381 -3.65 -20.85 5.76
C LYS A 381 -2.73 -22.02 5.41
N LEU A 382 -2.77 -22.51 4.17
CA LEU A 382 -1.92 -23.59 3.68
C LEU A 382 -0.55 -23.07 3.19
N ILE A 383 -0.36 -21.75 3.11
CA ILE A 383 0.83 -21.13 2.54
C ILE A 383 1.63 -20.47 3.67
N GLU A 384 2.86 -20.94 3.86
CA GLU A 384 3.82 -20.34 4.78
C GLU A 384 4.93 -19.64 3.98
N PRO A 385 5.10 -18.31 4.12
CA PRO A 385 6.20 -17.60 3.50
C PRO A 385 7.55 -18.10 4.03
N ASP A 386 8.46 -18.43 3.12
CA ASP A 386 9.80 -18.89 3.47
C ASP A 386 10.84 -18.40 2.47
N TYR A 387 11.52 -17.30 2.82
CA TYR A 387 12.61 -16.74 2.02
C TYR A 387 13.91 -17.56 2.08
N THR A 388 13.97 -18.68 2.82
CA THR A 388 15.12 -19.59 2.79
C THR A 388 15.02 -20.63 1.67
N LYS A 389 13.80 -20.89 1.18
CA LYS A 389 13.54 -21.85 0.08
C LYS A 389 13.96 -21.30 -1.28
N LYS A 390 14.27 -22.23 -2.19
CA LYS A 390 14.48 -21.91 -3.60
C LYS A 390 13.16 -21.49 -4.24
N VAL A 391 13.26 -20.78 -5.36
CA VAL A 391 12.08 -20.26 -6.08
C VAL A 391 11.17 -21.42 -6.50
N GLU A 392 11.75 -22.51 -7.00
CA GLU A 392 11.03 -23.70 -7.47
C GLU A 392 10.23 -24.39 -6.36
N ASP A 393 10.81 -24.47 -5.16
CA ASP A 393 10.15 -25.06 -3.99
C ASP A 393 8.96 -24.19 -3.56
N VAL A 394 9.15 -22.86 -3.52
CA VAL A 394 8.08 -21.91 -3.18
C VAL A 394 6.93 -21.96 -4.19
N PHE A 395 7.23 -22.06 -5.49
CA PHE A 395 6.21 -22.20 -6.52
C PHE A 395 5.45 -23.51 -6.39
N SER A 396 6.14 -24.60 -6.06
CA SER A 396 5.54 -25.92 -5.84
C SER A 396 4.63 -25.94 -4.61
N ASP A 397 5.08 -25.38 -3.49
CA ASP A 397 4.29 -25.25 -2.26
C ASP A 397 3.02 -24.43 -2.51
N PHE A 398 3.16 -23.31 -3.21
CA PHE A 398 2.04 -22.44 -3.53
C PHE A 398 1.03 -23.13 -4.46
N ALA A 399 1.49 -23.78 -5.53
CA ALA A 399 0.62 -24.54 -6.42
C ALA A 399 -0.10 -25.68 -5.67
N SER A 400 0.59 -26.39 -4.79
CA SER A 400 0.00 -27.46 -3.98
C SER A 400 -1.08 -26.92 -3.04
N ALA A 401 -0.85 -25.77 -2.42
CA ALA A 401 -1.82 -25.10 -1.56
C ALA A 401 -3.06 -24.66 -2.35
N LEU A 402 -2.89 -24.08 -3.54
CA LEU A 402 -4.01 -23.68 -4.39
C LEU A 402 -4.82 -24.88 -4.88
N ILE A 403 -4.17 -25.93 -5.36
CA ILE A 403 -4.84 -27.16 -5.83
C ILE A 403 -5.62 -27.82 -4.69
N THR A 404 -5.01 -27.92 -3.52
CA THR A 404 -5.65 -28.51 -2.34
C THR A 404 -6.80 -27.64 -1.83
N GLY A 405 -6.62 -26.32 -1.83
CA GLY A 405 -7.60 -25.36 -1.32
C GLY A 405 -8.83 -25.24 -2.20
N PHE A 406 -8.65 -25.17 -3.52
CA PHE A 406 -9.75 -25.06 -4.49
C PHE A 406 -10.30 -26.40 -4.97
N GLU A 407 -9.63 -27.52 -4.64
CA GLU A 407 -9.94 -28.85 -5.15
C GLU A 407 -9.96 -28.89 -6.70
N SER A 408 -9.09 -28.08 -7.34
CA SER A 408 -9.01 -27.95 -8.80
C SER A 408 -7.57 -27.76 -9.30
N PHE A 409 -7.33 -28.22 -10.52
CA PHE A 409 -6.07 -28.07 -11.24
C PHE A 409 -6.03 -26.88 -12.20
N ASP A 410 -7.09 -26.08 -12.34
CA ASP A 410 -7.13 -25.01 -13.36
C ASP A 410 -6.05 -23.94 -13.16
N ILE A 411 -5.43 -23.90 -11.97
CA ILE A 411 -4.29 -23.03 -11.70
C ILE A 411 -3.13 -23.26 -12.68
N VAL A 412 -2.98 -24.47 -13.21
CA VAL A 412 -1.96 -24.82 -14.21
C VAL A 412 -2.14 -23.98 -15.48
N LEU A 413 -3.36 -23.56 -15.80
CA LEU A 413 -3.68 -22.74 -16.98
C LEU A 413 -3.15 -21.30 -16.87
N THR A 414 -2.71 -20.87 -15.68
CA THR A 414 -2.21 -19.50 -15.45
C THR A 414 -0.72 -19.32 -15.79
N GLY A 415 0.02 -20.43 -15.97
CA GLY A 415 1.46 -20.45 -16.25
C GLY A 415 1.81 -20.35 -17.73
N THR A 416 3.11 -20.28 -18.05
CA THR A 416 3.59 -20.46 -19.44
C THR A 416 3.98 -21.89 -19.75
N ALA A 417 3.80 -22.26 -21.03
CA ALA A 417 4.24 -23.53 -21.58
C ALA A 417 5.77 -23.66 -21.59
N GLU A 418 6.48 -22.55 -21.82
CA GLU A 418 7.94 -22.49 -21.76
C GLU A 418 8.37 -21.96 -20.39
N SER A 419 9.19 -22.75 -19.69
CA SER A 419 9.75 -22.41 -18.38
C SER A 419 11.26 -22.51 -18.40
N THR A 420 11.92 -21.54 -17.76
CA THR A 420 13.37 -21.59 -17.49
C THR A 420 13.68 -22.27 -16.16
N LEU A 421 12.65 -22.52 -15.34
CA LEU A 421 12.74 -23.18 -14.05
C LEU A 421 12.52 -24.69 -14.18
N LYS A 422 13.12 -25.47 -13.29
CA LYS A 422 12.89 -26.92 -13.21
C LYS A 422 11.67 -27.22 -12.35
N LEU A 423 10.48 -26.98 -12.90
CA LEU A 423 9.20 -27.16 -12.21
C LEU A 423 8.53 -28.49 -12.57
N PRO A 424 7.80 -29.14 -11.64
CA PRO A 424 6.89 -30.22 -11.98
C PRO A 424 5.81 -29.76 -12.97
N SER A 425 5.27 -30.68 -13.78
CA SER A 425 4.28 -30.35 -14.82
C SER A 425 2.96 -29.76 -14.31
N TRP A 426 2.66 -29.92 -13.02
CA TRP A 426 1.47 -29.38 -12.36
C TRP A 426 1.72 -28.02 -11.69
N VAL A 427 2.94 -27.47 -11.78
CA VAL A 427 3.29 -26.17 -11.19
C VAL A 427 3.38 -25.12 -12.31
N PRO A 428 2.52 -24.09 -12.30
CA PRO A 428 2.57 -23.05 -13.34
C PRO A 428 3.82 -22.18 -13.18
N ASP A 429 4.53 -21.94 -14.28
CA ASP A 429 5.57 -20.93 -14.33
C ASP A 429 4.95 -19.53 -14.48
N LEU A 430 5.07 -18.72 -13.43
CA LEU A 430 4.60 -17.34 -13.36
C LEU A 430 5.74 -16.31 -13.48
N THR A 431 6.92 -16.69 -14.01
CA THR A 431 8.08 -15.80 -14.17
C THR A 431 8.05 -14.96 -15.45
N SER A 432 7.44 -15.47 -16.51
CA SER A 432 7.26 -14.75 -17.76
C SER A 432 6.17 -13.68 -17.63
N PRO A 433 6.35 -12.48 -18.22
CA PRO A 433 5.32 -11.46 -18.23
C PRO A 433 4.10 -11.96 -19.02
N TRP A 434 2.91 -11.74 -18.48
CA TRP A 434 1.67 -12.02 -19.20
C TRP A 434 1.35 -10.86 -20.14
N ASP A 435 0.92 -11.16 -21.37
CA ASP A 435 0.45 -10.16 -22.34
C ASP A 435 -1.03 -10.42 -22.68
N PRO A 436 -1.97 -9.54 -22.25
CA PRO A 436 -3.39 -9.68 -22.58
C PRO A 436 -3.66 -9.66 -24.08
N TYR A 437 -2.79 -9.07 -24.90
CA TYR A 437 -2.99 -8.90 -26.33
C TYR A 437 -2.51 -10.12 -27.15
N LEU A 438 -1.65 -10.97 -26.58
CA LEU A 438 -1.19 -12.21 -27.22
C LEU A 438 -2.15 -13.39 -26.97
N CYS A 439 -2.98 -13.30 -25.92
CA CYS A 439 -3.94 -14.35 -25.55
C CYS A 439 -5.05 -14.58 -26.58
N CYS A 440 -5.23 -13.66 -27.55
CA CYS A 440 -6.15 -13.85 -28.67
C CYS A 440 -5.62 -14.80 -29.77
N CYS A 441 -4.33 -15.15 -29.77
CA CYS A 441 -3.73 -15.82 -30.94
C CYS A 441 -3.37 -17.29 -30.73
N CYS A 442 -3.33 -17.83 -29.51
CA CYS A 442 -2.92 -19.22 -29.28
C CYS A 442 -3.81 -19.91 -28.24
N CYS A 443 -4.77 -20.69 -28.74
CA CYS A 443 -5.37 -21.88 -28.15
C CYS A 443 -5.53 -21.92 -26.61
N CYS A 444 -6.58 -21.29 -26.09
CA CYS A 444 -7.55 -21.89 -25.15
C CYS A 444 -8.67 -20.87 -24.86
N CYS A 445 -9.88 -21.21 -25.27
CA CYS A 445 -11.05 -20.34 -25.28
C CYS A 445 -11.69 -20.13 -23.89
N CYS A 446 -12.49 -19.06 -23.84
CA CYS A 446 -13.66 -18.83 -22.97
C CYS A 446 -13.40 -18.18 -21.61
N CYS A 447 -13.40 -16.83 -21.58
CA CYS A 447 -14.17 -15.97 -20.67
C CYS A 447 -13.57 -14.55 -20.65
N CYS A 448 -13.94 -13.70 -21.61
CA CYS A 448 -13.69 -12.25 -21.55
C CYS A 448 -14.83 -11.52 -22.28
N ILE A 449 -15.90 -11.22 -21.55
CA ILE A 449 -16.70 -9.98 -21.69
C ILE A 449 -16.97 -9.48 -20.28
#